data_AF-A0A8C8VG83-F1
#
_entry.id   AF-A0A8C8VG83-F1
#
_cell.length_a   1.000
_cell.length_b   1.000
_cell.length_c   1.000
_cell.angle_alpha   90.00
_cell.angle_beta   90.00
_cell.angle_gamma   90.00
#
_symmetry.space_group_name_H-M   'P 1'
#
loop_
_entity.id
_entity.type
_entity.pdbx_description
1 polymer ?
#
loop_
_entity_poly.entity_id
_entity_poly.type
_entity_poly.pdbx_seq_one_letter_code
_entity_poly.pdbx_strand_id
1 'polypeptide(L)'
;MDLEINELAQPGARFPLEPAQDPDVGANSLQHYQLSPNPYFVLELKENPDGKKQAELVLEKPLDREKQSSQHLILIAVDGGDPIRTGTTQIKISVTDANDNPPVFSEEIYKVNLKENLPEGSLVLQVKAIDEDEGTYSKITYSFSNIPQSARHLFSIDPNNGRITSKGFLDFEEINSYIVGVVARDGGGLANHCSVHIQILDENDNVPEVILTSVFSPIPEDSLSGTVIALMKARDRDDGGNGEVTCRIQDNVPFQITFSSN
;
A
#
# COMPACT_ATOMS: atom_id res chain seq x y z
N MET A 1 -8.16 27.99 28.16
CA MET A 1 -8.96 26.77 28.31
C MET A 1 -8.57 25.84 27.20
N ASP A 2 -8.25 24.60 27.51
CA ASP A 2 -7.85 23.60 26.52
C ASP A 2 -8.96 22.54 26.42
N LEU A 3 -9.36 22.22 25.20
CA LEU A 3 -10.35 21.18 24.88
C LEU A 3 -9.73 20.18 23.91
N GLU A 4 -9.98 18.91 24.15
CA GLU A 4 -9.66 17.83 23.24
C GLU A 4 -10.96 17.27 22.65
N ILE A 5 -11.09 17.29 21.34
CA ILE A 5 -12.29 16.84 20.63
C ILE A 5 -11.87 15.88 19.53
N ASN A 6 -12.40 14.66 19.57
CA ASN A 6 -12.14 13.67 18.53
C ASN A 6 -12.78 14.09 17.20
N GLU A 7 -12.11 13.86 16.08
CA GLU A 7 -12.60 14.30 14.78
C GLU A 7 -13.89 13.62 14.33
N LEU A 8 -14.19 12.41 14.84
CA LEU A 8 -15.45 11.73 14.61
C LEU A 8 -16.62 12.27 15.45
N ALA A 9 -16.40 13.34 16.24
CA ALA A 9 -17.47 14.03 16.94
C ALA A 9 -18.54 14.49 15.94
N GLN A 10 -19.78 14.07 16.19
CA GLN A 10 -20.90 14.36 15.29
C GLN A 10 -21.33 15.82 15.43
N PRO A 11 -21.76 16.48 14.34
CA PRO A 11 -22.46 17.75 14.42
C PRO A 11 -23.64 17.67 15.41
N GLY A 12 -23.75 18.68 16.28
CA GLY A 12 -24.65 18.73 17.43
C GLY A 12 -24.00 18.31 18.76
N ALA A 13 -22.76 17.81 18.75
CA ALA A 13 -22.00 17.53 19.98
C ALA A 13 -21.81 18.82 20.80
N ARG A 14 -21.99 18.72 22.13
CA ARG A 14 -21.99 19.85 23.07
C ARG A 14 -20.84 19.73 24.05
N PHE A 15 -20.08 20.79 24.22
CA PHE A 15 -18.92 20.87 25.11
C PHE A 15 -19.15 21.99 26.14
N PRO A 16 -19.46 21.68 27.40
CA PRO A 16 -19.72 22.70 28.41
C PRO A 16 -18.44 23.51 28.68
N LEU A 17 -18.58 24.83 28.73
CA LEU A 17 -17.50 25.75 29.03
C LEU A 17 -17.54 26.18 30.50
N GLU A 18 -16.37 26.53 31.04
CA GLU A 18 -16.28 27.11 32.37
C GLU A 18 -16.95 28.48 32.39
N PRO A 19 -17.87 28.75 33.33
CA PRO A 19 -18.54 30.03 33.41
C PRO A 19 -17.59 31.12 33.94
N ALA A 20 -17.68 32.30 33.34
CA ALA A 20 -17.09 33.51 33.90
C ALA A 20 -17.74 33.85 35.25
N GLN A 21 -16.94 34.41 36.16
CA GLN A 21 -17.41 34.84 37.48
C GLN A 21 -17.44 36.37 37.51
N ASP A 22 -18.59 36.90 37.92
CA ASP A 22 -18.81 38.32 38.12
C ASP A 22 -19.32 38.53 39.56
N PRO A 23 -18.61 39.30 40.40
CA PRO A 23 -19.02 39.53 41.78
C PRO A 23 -20.23 40.46 41.91
N ASP A 24 -20.61 41.19 40.85
CA ASP A 24 -21.77 42.06 40.86
C ASP A 24 -23.09 41.27 40.78
N VAL A 25 -24.22 41.94 41.06
CA VAL A 25 -25.56 41.34 41.06
C VAL A 25 -26.51 42.07 40.11
N GLY A 26 -27.57 41.40 39.68
CA GLY A 26 -28.61 42.01 38.84
C GLY A 26 -28.11 42.32 37.44
N ALA A 27 -28.37 43.53 36.94
CA ALA A 27 -27.96 43.93 35.59
C ALA A 27 -26.43 44.07 35.45
N ASN A 28 -25.72 44.35 36.54
CA ASN A 28 -24.28 44.54 36.52
C ASN A 28 -23.49 43.22 36.54
N SER A 29 -24.15 42.09 36.83
CA SER A 29 -23.50 40.78 36.72
C SER A 29 -23.37 40.34 35.26
N LEU A 30 -22.64 39.27 35.00
CA LEU A 30 -22.56 38.57 33.72
C LEU A 30 -23.94 38.42 33.04
N GLN A 31 -24.09 38.97 31.82
CA GLN A 31 -25.35 38.94 31.07
C GLN A 31 -25.34 37.93 29.91
N HIS A 32 -24.30 37.97 29.08
CA HIS A 32 -24.19 37.11 27.90
C HIS A 32 -22.74 36.79 27.55
N TYR A 33 -22.59 35.76 26.71
CA TYR A 33 -21.31 35.35 26.13
C TYR A 33 -21.33 35.56 24.62
N GLN A 34 -20.16 35.78 24.05
CA GLN A 34 -19.93 35.87 22.62
C GLN A 34 -18.71 35.01 22.25
N LEU A 35 -18.79 34.33 21.11
CA LEU A 35 -17.71 33.52 20.56
C LEU A 35 -17.17 34.18 19.29
N SER A 36 -15.86 34.16 19.10
CA SER A 36 -15.23 34.61 17.86
C SER A 36 -15.80 33.88 16.63
N PRO A 37 -16.03 34.58 15.50
CA PRO A 37 -16.52 33.96 14.28
C PRO A 37 -15.63 32.81 13.82
N ASN A 38 -16.23 31.65 13.58
CA ASN A 38 -15.54 30.46 13.10
C ASN A 38 -16.56 29.56 12.36
N PRO A 39 -16.12 28.65 11.48
CA PRO A 39 -17.03 27.86 10.65
C PRO A 39 -17.49 26.55 11.31
N TYR A 40 -16.93 26.15 12.45
CA TYR A 40 -17.10 24.82 13.04
C TYR A 40 -17.98 24.80 14.28
N PHE A 41 -17.96 25.86 15.08
CA PHE A 41 -18.58 25.91 16.39
C PHE A 41 -19.46 27.14 16.56
N VAL A 42 -20.60 26.92 17.20
CA VAL A 42 -21.49 27.97 17.70
C VAL A 42 -21.56 27.91 19.22
N LEU A 43 -22.03 28.99 19.83
CA LEU A 43 -22.19 29.10 21.27
C LEU A 43 -23.67 29.05 21.61
N GLU A 44 -24.06 28.10 22.45
CA GLU A 44 -25.40 28.04 23.02
C GLU A 44 -25.36 28.28 24.52
N LEU A 45 -26.41 28.90 25.05
CA LEU A 45 -26.57 29.12 26.48
C LEU A 45 -27.60 28.14 27.02
N LYS A 46 -27.21 27.39 28.04
CA LYS A 46 -28.09 26.52 28.80
C LYS A 46 -28.37 27.14 30.15
N GLU A 47 -29.64 27.30 30.48
CA GLU A 47 -30.07 27.74 31.79
C GLU A 47 -30.23 26.52 32.70
N ASN A 48 -29.44 26.47 33.76
CA ASN A 48 -29.52 25.41 34.74
C ASN A 48 -30.74 25.65 35.66
N PRO A 49 -31.25 24.59 36.35
CA PRO A 49 -32.41 24.71 37.24
C PRO A 49 -32.21 25.70 38.41
N ASP A 50 -30.97 26.06 38.70
CA ASP A 50 -30.57 27.07 39.68
C ASP A 50 -30.55 28.51 39.12
N GLY A 51 -30.98 28.70 37.87
CA GLY A 51 -30.99 29.98 37.16
C GLY A 51 -29.63 30.42 36.62
N LYS A 52 -28.57 29.61 36.79
CA LYS A 52 -27.24 29.93 36.27
C LYS A 52 -27.19 29.61 34.77
N LYS A 53 -26.72 30.58 33.98
CA LYS A 53 -26.46 30.39 32.55
C LYS A 53 -25.08 29.78 32.35
N GLN A 54 -25.01 28.62 31.73
CA GLN A 54 -23.78 27.96 31.31
C GLN A 54 -23.64 28.03 29.79
N ALA A 55 -22.46 28.40 29.33
CA ALA A 55 -22.13 28.38 27.91
C ALA A 55 -21.72 26.97 27.48
N GLU A 56 -22.29 26.49 26.38
CA GLU A 56 -21.92 25.24 25.71
C GLU A 56 -21.43 25.58 24.30
N LEU A 57 -20.26 25.04 23.95
CA LEU A 57 -19.79 25.06 22.57
C LEU A 57 -20.47 23.92 21.82
N VAL A 58 -21.13 24.22 20.70
CA VAL A 58 -21.83 23.22 19.88
C VAL A 58 -21.13 23.10 18.54
N LEU A 59 -20.79 21.86 18.16
CA LEU A 59 -20.17 21.56 16.87
C LEU A 59 -21.22 21.60 15.76
N GLU A 60 -21.05 22.44 14.74
CA GLU A 60 -21.96 22.57 13.59
C GLU A 60 -21.46 21.82 12.35
N LYS A 61 -20.14 21.68 12.20
CA LYS A 61 -19.52 21.01 11.05
C LYS A 61 -18.56 19.93 11.54
N PRO A 62 -18.42 18.82 10.80
CA PRO A 62 -17.45 17.79 11.14
C PRO A 62 -16.04 18.38 11.23
N LEU A 63 -15.28 17.87 12.18
CA LEU A 63 -13.85 18.13 12.29
C LEU A 63 -13.10 17.15 11.40
N ASP A 64 -11.86 17.50 11.09
CA ASP A 64 -10.95 16.77 10.21
C ASP A 64 -9.55 17.19 10.65
N ARG A 65 -8.85 16.28 11.33
CA ARG A 65 -7.56 16.52 11.96
C ARG A 65 -6.47 16.64 10.90
N GLU A 66 -6.52 15.81 9.85
CA GLU A 66 -5.60 15.81 8.71
C GLU A 66 -5.60 17.17 8.01
N LYS A 67 -6.75 17.84 7.97
CA LYS A 67 -6.89 19.20 7.45
C LYS A 67 -6.54 20.28 8.48
N GLN A 68 -7.00 20.16 9.71
CA GLN A 68 -6.76 21.15 10.75
C GLN A 68 -6.79 20.55 12.17
N SER A 69 -5.62 20.17 12.68
CA SER A 69 -5.43 19.54 13.99
C SER A 69 -5.61 20.46 15.20
N SER A 70 -5.65 21.79 15.02
CA SER A 70 -5.88 22.71 16.13
C SER A 70 -6.66 23.97 15.73
N GLN A 71 -7.46 24.47 16.65
CA GLN A 71 -8.24 25.69 16.49
C GLN A 71 -8.10 26.58 17.73
N HIS A 72 -8.15 27.89 17.51
CA HIS A 72 -8.10 28.88 18.58
C HIS A 72 -9.32 29.78 18.47
N LEU A 73 -10.16 29.75 19.48
CA LEU A 73 -11.35 30.59 19.58
C LEU A 73 -11.20 31.58 20.75
N ILE A 74 -11.90 32.70 20.67
CA ILE A 74 -11.97 33.69 21.74
C ILE A 74 -13.40 33.69 22.29
N LEU A 75 -13.53 33.45 23.59
CA LEU A 75 -14.78 33.61 24.33
C LEU A 75 -14.75 34.94 25.07
N ILE A 76 -15.82 35.72 24.89
CA ILE A 76 -16.00 37.03 25.50
C ILE A 76 -17.21 36.96 26.41
N ALA A 77 -17.01 37.24 27.70
CA ALA A 77 -18.04 37.45 28.70
C ALA A 77 -18.35 38.95 28.77
N VAL A 78 -19.64 39.31 28.83
CA VAL A 78 -20.10 40.70 28.81
C VAL A 78 -21.07 40.95 29.96
N ASP A 79 -20.80 41.99 30.76
CA ASP A 79 -21.71 42.46 31.81
C ASP A 79 -22.80 43.40 31.25
N GLY A 80 -23.73 43.83 32.10
CA GLY A 80 -24.78 44.78 31.72
C GLY A 80 -24.63 46.15 32.40
N GLY A 81 -23.41 46.49 32.84
CA GLY A 81 -23.12 47.77 33.47
C GLY A 81 -23.15 48.94 32.48
N ASP A 82 -23.09 50.17 33.01
CA ASP A 82 -22.86 51.39 32.24
C ASP A 82 -21.66 52.16 32.85
N PRO A 83 -20.45 52.07 32.27
CA PRO A 83 -20.13 51.42 31.00
C PRO A 83 -20.05 49.89 31.09
N ILE A 84 -20.35 49.20 29.98
CA ILE A 84 -20.22 47.75 29.84
C ILE A 84 -18.74 47.34 29.98
N ARG A 85 -18.48 46.27 30.75
CA ARG A 85 -17.16 45.64 30.84
C ARG A 85 -17.19 44.23 30.27
N THR A 86 -16.02 43.79 29.81
CA THR A 86 -15.85 42.48 29.20
C THR A 86 -14.66 41.74 29.78
N GLY A 87 -14.77 40.41 29.81
CA GLY A 87 -13.67 39.49 30.09
C GLY A 87 -13.46 38.56 28.90
N THR A 88 -12.20 38.31 28.54
CA THR A 88 -11.87 37.44 27.40
C THR A 88 -11.03 36.26 27.82
N THR A 89 -11.33 35.08 27.28
CA THR A 89 -10.49 33.89 27.43
C THR A 89 -10.30 33.20 26.08
N GLN A 90 -9.15 32.55 25.91
CA GLN A 90 -8.84 31.77 24.72
C GLN A 90 -9.22 30.31 24.96
N ILE A 91 -9.94 29.74 23.99
CA ILE A 91 -10.24 28.33 23.91
C ILE A 91 -9.32 27.74 22.85
N LYS A 92 -8.40 26.89 23.27
CA LYS A 92 -7.56 26.09 22.38
C LYS A 92 -8.21 24.73 22.23
N ILE A 93 -8.58 24.40 21.01
CA ILE A 93 -9.18 23.11 20.66
C ILE A 93 -8.10 22.30 19.96
N SER A 94 -7.72 21.19 20.55
CA SER A 94 -6.90 20.16 19.93
C SER A 94 -7.83 19.09 19.36
N VAL A 95 -7.76 18.86 18.06
CA VAL A 95 -8.51 17.78 17.43
C VAL A 95 -7.73 16.49 17.64
N THR A 96 -8.37 15.48 18.24
CA THR A 96 -7.74 14.18 18.47
C THR A 96 -8.05 13.22 17.32
N ASP A 97 -7.02 12.49 16.94
CA ASP A 97 -6.98 11.55 15.84
C ASP A 97 -8.00 10.41 15.99
N ALA A 98 -8.57 10.01 14.87
CA ALA A 98 -9.35 8.80 14.70
C ALA A 98 -8.82 8.02 13.49
N ASN A 99 -9.04 6.70 13.49
CA ASN A 99 -8.57 5.84 12.40
C ASN A 99 -9.56 5.88 11.22
N ASP A 100 -9.61 6.98 10.47
CA ASP A 100 -10.57 7.19 9.38
C ASP A 100 -9.93 7.29 7.99
N ASN A 101 -8.60 7.29 7.87
CA ASN A 101 -7.89 7.17 6.59
C ASN A 101 -7.24 5.79 6.45
N PRO A 102 -7.60 4.98 5.44
CA PRO A 102 -6.88 3.74 5.17
C PRO A 102 -5.50 4.01 4.52
N PRO A 103 -4.53 3.09 4.65
CA PRO A 103 -3.27 3.20 3.92
C PRO A 103 -3.48 3.32 2.40
N VAL A 104 -2.72 4.19 1.74
CA VAL A 104 -2.80 4.43 0.29
C VAL A 104 -1.47 4.08 -0.36
N PHE A 105 -1.47 3.09 -1.27
CA PHE A 105 -0.29 2.74 -2.05
C PHE A 105 0.08 3.84 -3.06
N SER A 106 1.38 4.02 -3.32
CA SER A 106 1.84 4.95 -4.36
C SER A 106 1.48 4.52 -5.79
N GLU A 107 1.28 3.22 -6.00
CA GLU A 107 0.85 2.63 -7.27
C GLU A 107 -0.17 1.52 -7.01
N GLU A 108 -1.18 1.41 -7.88
CA GLU A 108 -2.12 0.27 -7.85
C GLU A 108 -1.46 -1.03 -8.38
N ILE A 109 -0.55 -0.89 -9.34
CA ILE A 109 0.15 -2.00 -10.01
C ILE A 109 1.65 -1.70 -10.11
N TYR A 110 2.46 -2.44 -9.36
CA TYR A 110 3.92 -2.42 -9.46
C TYR A 110 4.39 -3.43 -10.49
N LYS A 111 5.32 -3.07 -11.36
CA LYS A 111 5.87 -3.96 -12.40
C LYS A 111 7.37 -4.12 -12.24
N VAL A 112 7.88 -5.34 -12.38
CA VAL A 112 9.31 -5.63 -12.33
C VAL A 112 9.66 -6.78 -13.27
N ASN A 113 10.84 -6.70 -13.87
CA ASN A 113 11.44 -7.78 -14.64
C ASN A 113 12.63 -8.32 -13.85
N LEU A 114 12.69 -9.64 -13.66
CA LEU A 114 13.75 -10.34 -12.95
C LEU A 114 14.38 -11.36 -13.88
N LYS A 115 15.69 -11.55 -13.82
CA LYS A 115 16.34 -12.69 -14.45
C LYS A 115 16.05 -13.95 -13.65
N GLU A 116 15.94 -15.10 -14.28
CA GLU A 116 15.71 -16.36 -13.56
C GLU A 116 16.88 -16.75 -12.65
N ASN A 117 18.11 -16.43 -13.07
CA ASN A 117 19.34 -16.61 -12.29
C ASN A 117 19.53 -15.60 -11.14
N LEU A 118 18.47 -14.90 -10.72
CA LEU A 118 18.50 -13.95 -9.62
C LEU A 118 18.90 -14.67 -8.30
N PRO A 119 19.97 -14.25 -7.62
CA PRO A 119 20.37 -14.87 -6.36
C PRO A 119 19.29 -14.78 -5.28
N GLU A 120 19.22 -15.78 -4.41
CA GLU A 120 18.36 -15.76 -3.22
C GLU A 120 18.69 -14.56 -2.32
N GLY A 121 17.66 -13.94 -1.73
CA GLY A 121 17.79 -12.77 -0.87
C GLY A 121 17.92 -11.45 -1.63
N SER A 122 17.91 -11.48 -2.96
CA SER A 122 17.95 -10.27 -3.79
C SER A 122 16.68 -9.44 -3.62
N LEU A 123 16.81 -8.12 -3.71
CA LEU A 123 15.67 -7.21 -3.73
C LEU A 123 14.93 -7.35 -5.07
N VAL A 124 13.64 -7.67 -5.00
CA VAL A 124 12.75 -7.68 -6.17
C VAL A 124 12.23 -6.27 -6.42
N LEU A 125 11.50 -5.72 -5.46
CA LEU A 125 11.04 -4.34 -5.45
C LEU A 125 10.66 -3.91 -4.03
N GLN A 126 10.30 -2.65 -3.85
CA GLN A 126 9.74 -2.14 -2.59
C GLN A 126 8.40 -1.46 -2.87
N VAL A 127 7.33 -1.97 -2.24
CA VAL A 127 6.04 -1.27 -2.26
C VAL A 127 6.04 -0.18 -1.20
N LYS A 128 5.23 0.86 -1.43
CA LYS A 128 5.07 1.95 -0.46
C LYS A 128 3.61 2.33 -0.35
N ALA A 129 3.12 2.39 0.89
CA ALA A 129 1.86 3.00 1.26
C ALA A 129 2.09 4.15 2.25
N ILE A 130 1.17 5.10 2.26
CA ILE A 130 1.14 6.27 3.16
C ILE A 130 -0.24 6.30 3.82
N ASP A 131 -0.26 6.66 5.09
CA ASP A 131 -1.47 6.78 5.90
C ASP A 131 -1.42 8.15 6.57
N GLU A 132 -2.51 8.90 6.49
CA GLU A 132 -2.56 10.31 6.91
C GLU A 132 -2.90 10.46 8.40
N ASP A 133 -3.36 9.39 9.07
CA ASP A 133 -3.70 9.37 10.49
C ASP A 133 -2.44 9.53 11.38
N GLU A 134 -2.59 9.54 12.71
CA GLU A 134 -1.49 9.77 13.65
C GLU A 134 -1.10 8.53 14.47
N GLY A 135 0.19 8.45 14.82
CA GLY A 135 0.69 7.49 15.80
C GLY A 135 0.50 6.03 15.38
N THR A 136 -0.36 5.30 16.09
CA THR A 136 -0.64 3.89 15.77
C THR A 136 -1.50 3.73 14.53
N TYR A 137 -2.34 4.72 14.22
CA TYR A 137 -3.26 4.69 13.09
C TYR A 137 -2.54 4.98 11.76
N SER A 138 -1.38 5.66 11.76
CA SER A 138 -0.51 5.69 10.57
C SER A 138 0.58 4.61 10.51
N LYS A 139 0.60 3.66 11.45
CA LYS A 139 1.61 2.59 11.45
C LYS A 139 1.23 1.45 10.52
N ILE A 140 1.83 1.45 9.33
CA ILE A 140 1.55 0.48 8.27
C ILE A 140 2.35 -0.82 8.46
N THR A 141 1.65 -1.95 8.27
CA THR A 141 2.21 -3.29 8.16
C THR A 141 1.87 -3.91 6.80
N TYR A 142 2.88 -4.43 6.11
CA TYR A 142 2.74 -5.05 4.79
C TYR A 142 2.66 -6.58 4.87
N SER A 143 1.85 -7.20 4.02
CA SER A 143 1.83 -8.66 3.84
C SER A 143 1.28 -9.06 2.49
N PHE A 144 1.47 -10.31 2.09
CA PHE A 144 0.82 -10.85 0.90
C PHE A 144 -0.65 -11.18 1.19
N SER A 145 -1.57 -10.73 0.34
CA SER A 145 -3.00 -11.07 0.44
C SER A 145 -3.38 -12.25 -0.47
N ASN A 146 -2.97 -12.19 -1.74
CA ASN A 146 -3.33 -13.15 -2.77
C ASN A 146 -2.06 -13.63 -3.50
N ILE A 147 -1.25 -14.46 -2.84
CA ILE A 147 -0.05 -15.05 -3.44
C ILE A 147 -0.34 -16.46 -3.97
N PRO A 148 -0.09 -16.75 -5.27
CA PRO A 148 -0.20 -18.10 -5.81
C PRO A 148 0.67 -19.10 -5.04
N GLN A 149 0.26 -20.37 -4.97
CA GLN A 149 1.02 -21.41 -4.26
C GLN A 149 2.43 -21.60 -4.85
N SER A 150 2.57 -21.47 -6.18
CA SER A 150 3.86 -21.49 -6.88
C SER A 150 4.77 -20.32 -6.47
N ALA A 151 4.23 -19.16 -6.12
CA ALA A 151 5.01 -17.98 -5.73
C ALA A 151 5.31 -17.90 -4.23
N ARG A 152 4.53 -18.59 -3.38
CA ARG A 152 4.57 -18.45 -1.91
C ARG A 152 5.91 -18.79 -1.27
N HIS A 153 6.68 -19.68 -1.91
CA HIS A 153 8.00 -20.09 -1.44
C HIS A 153 9.13 -19.31 -2.13
N LEU A 154 8.83 -18.59 -3.20
CA LEU A 154 9.79 -17.86 -4.03
C LEU A 154 10.00 -16.42 -3.57
N PHE A 155 9.02 -15.82 -2.91
CA PHE A 155 9.08 -14.43 -2.48
C PHE A 155 8.77 -14.25 -0.99
N SER A 156 9.39 -13.25 -0.38
CA SER A 156 9.07 -12.78 0.97
C SER A 156 8.86 -11.27 0.99
N ILE A 157 8.06 -10.76 1.91
CA ILE A 157 7.84 -9.32 2.10
C ILE A 157 8.18 -8.94 3.54
N ASP A 158 8.98 -7.89 3.69
CA ASP A 158 9.26 -7.29 5.00
C ASP A 158 8.03 -6.48 5.46
N PRO A 159 7.46 -6.83 6.64
CA PRO A 159 6.22 -6.22 7.11
C PRO A 159 6.37 -4.75 7.49
N ASN A 160 7.57 -4.25 7.75
CA ASN A 160 7.78 -2.88 8.23
C ASN A 160 8.10 -1.88 7.11
N ASN A 161 8.73 -2.35 6.02
CA ASN A 161 9.22 -1.46 4.97
C ASN A 161 8.72 -1.82 3.57
N GLY A 162 7.94 -2.91 3.41
CA GLY A 162 7.35 -3.29 2.13
C GLY A 162 8.36 -3.80 1.10
N ARG A 163 9.60 -4.14 1.50
CA ARG A 163 10.60 -4.73 0.60
C ARG A 163 10.23 -6.17 0.31
N ILE A 164 10.11 -6.48 -0.98
CA ILE A 164 9.90 -7.83 -1.49
C ILE A 164 11.25 -8.40 -1.92
N THR A 165 11.61 -9.57 -1.45
CA THR A 165 12.88 -10.25 -1.77
C THR A 165 12.65 -11.65 -2.33
N SER A 166 13.61 -12.15 -3.11
CA SER A 166 13.65 -13.54 -3.55
C SER A 166 14.02 -14.46 -2.39
N LYS A 167 13.40 -15.64 -2.34
CA LYS A 167 13.60 -16.70 -1.35
C LYS A 167 13.85 -18.06 -2.00
N GLY A 168 13.40 -18.26 -3.23
CA GLY A 168 13.67 -19.47 -4.00
C GLY A 168 14.32 -19.15 -5.33
N PHE A 169 14.67 -20.20 -6.06
CA PHE A 169 15.18 -20.09 -7.42
C PHE A 169 14.01 -19.89 -8.38
N LEU A 170 14.19 -18.97 -9.32
CA LEU A 170 13.25 -18.71 -10.40
C LEU A 170 13.70 -19.56 -11.59
N ASP A 171 12.74 -20.08 -12.34
CA ASP A 171 12.94 -20.94 -13.51
C ASP A 171 11.96 -20.45 -14.57
N PHE A 172 12.49 -19.89 -15.66
CA PHE A 172 11.74 -19.32 -16.76
C PHE A 172 10.96 -20.41 -17.50
N GLU A 173 11.56 -21.59 -17.70
CA GLU A 173 10.94 -22.74 -18.35
C GLU A 173 9.78 -23.31 -17.55
N GLU A 174 9.75 -23.11 -16.22
CA GLU A 174 8.62 -23.49 -15.37
C GLU A 174 7.52 -22.43 -15.38
N ILE A 175 7.82 -21.20 -14.95
CA ILE A 175 6.86 -20.09 -14.85
C ILE A 175 7.53 -18.76 -15.16
N ASN A 176 7.14 -18.15 -16.28
CA ASN A 176 7.71 -16.88 -16.73
C ASN A 176 7.07 -15.61 -16.12
N SER A 177 6.00 -15.72 -15.34
CA SER A 177 5.37 -14.56 -14.72
C SER A 177 4.53 -14.86 -13.48
N TYR A 178 4.52 -13.90 -12.55
CA TYR A 178 3.73 -13.97 -11.32
C TYR A 178 2.92 -12.68 -11.11
N ILE A 179 1.69 -12.83 -10.64
CA ILE A 179 0.87 -11.73 -10.12
C ILE A 179 0.64 -11.99 -8.65
N VAL A 180 1.11 -11.08 -7.80
CA VAL A 180 1.06 -11.21 -6.35
C VAL A 180 0.28 -10.04 -5.76
N GLY A 181 -0.77 -10.33 -4.99
CA GLY A 181 -1.49 -9.31 -4.23
C GLY A 181 -0.77 -8.95 -2.93
N VAL A 182 -0.61 -7.66 -2.67
CA VAL A 182 -0.05 -7.12 -1.42
C VAL A 182 -1.14 -6.32 -0.70
N VAL A 183 -1.15 -6.40 0.63
CA VAL A 183 -2.01 -5.60 1.51
C VAL A 183 -1.15 -4.77 2.44
N ALA A 184 -1.51 -3.49 2.56
CA ALA A 184 -1.03 -2.60 3.60
C ALA A 184 -2.17 -2.42 4.62
N ARG A 185 -1.87 -2.62 5.90
CA ARG A 185 -2.84 -2.47 6.99
C ARG A 185 -2.26 -1.55 8.06
N ASP A 186 -3.05 -0.61 8.54
CA ASP A 186 -2.67 0.26 9.66
C ASP A 186 -2.76 -0.45 11.02
N GLY A 187 -2.56 0.29 12.11
CA GLY A 187 -2.75 -0.22 13.47
C GLY A 187 -4.20 -0.33 13.93
N GLY A 188 -5.15 0.40 13.31
CA GLY A 188 -6.58 0.37 13.64
C GLY A 188 -7.38 -0.69 12.90
N GLY A 189 -6.79 -1.34 11.91
CA GLY A 189 -7.37 -2.38 11.08
C GLY A 189 -7.86 -1.94 9.70
N LEU A 190 -7.79 -0.67 9.29
CA LEU A 190 -8.05 -0.32 7.89
C LEU A 190 -6.92 -0.82 7.00
N ALA A 191 -7.29 -1.19 5.78
CA ALA A 191 -6.36 -1.81 4.86
C ALA A 191 -6.69 -1.47 3.42
N ASN A 192 -5.67 -1.51 2.59
CA ASN A 192 -5.78 -1.34 1.15
C ASN A 192 -4.88 -2.33 0.42
N HIS A 193 -5.10 -2.51 -0.88
CA HIS A 193 -4.46 -3.55 -1.68
C HIS A 193 -3.80 -2.98 -2.94
N CYS A 194 -2.69 -3.60 -3.36
CA CYS A 194 -2.08 -3.39 -4.66
C CYS A 194 -1.67 -4.73 -5.29
N SER A 195 -1.34 -4.71 -6.57
CA SER A 195 -0.83 -5.88 -7.31
C SER A 195 0.63 -5.68 -7.71
N VAL A 196 1.41 -6.75 -7.65
CA VAL A 196 2.80 -6.80 -8.09
C VAL A 196 2.91 -7.78 -9.25
N HIS A 197 3.29 -7.28 -10.42
CA HIS A 197 3.46 -8.04 -11.65
C HIS A 197 4.95 -8.28 -11.88
N ILE A 198 5.36 -9.54 -11.75
CA ILE A 198 6.74 -9.99 -11.89
C ILE A 198 6.83 -10.73 -13.22
N GLN A 199 7.73 -10.28 -14.10
CA GLN A 199 8.10 -10.99 -15.32
C GLN A 199 9.48 -11.60 -15.12
N ILE A 200 9.64 -12.85 -15.53
CA ILE A 200 10.92 -13.55 -15.52
C ILE A 200 11.53 -13.42 -16.93
N LEU A 201 12.82 -13.11 -16.97
CA LEU A 201 13.63 -13.03 -18.17
C LEU A 201 14.46 -14.31 -18.28
N ASP A 202 14.35 -14.94 -19.44
CA ASP A 202 15.10 -16.10 -19.91
C ASP A 202 16.61 -15.84 -19.93
N GLU A 203 17.38 -16.81 -19.44
CA GLU A 203 18.82 -16.90 -19.47
C GLU A 203 19.20 -18.25 -20.10
N ASN A 204 20.31 -18.28 -20.84
CA ASN A 204 20.76 -19.53 -21.47
C ASN A 204 21.37 -20.48 -20.43
N ASP A 205 20.54 -21.32 -19.81
CA ASP A 205 20.95 -22.25 -18.77
C ASP A 205 20.56 -23.72 -19.04
N ASN A 206 19.75 -23.98 -20.07
CA ASN A 206 19.53 -25.31 -20.58
C ASN A 206 20.50 -25.62 -21.73
N VAL A 207 20.93 -26.88 -21.79
CA VAL A 207 21.78 -27.38 -22.89
C VAL A 207 20.91 -28.07 -23.94
N PRO A 208 21.29 -28.00 -25.23
CA PRO A 208 20.52 -28.64 -26.28
C PRO A 208 20.58 -30.16 -26.16
N GLU A 209 19.42 -30.79 -26.14
CA GLU A 209 19.27 -32.24 -26.11
C GLU A 209 19.12 -32.81 -27.51
N VAL A 210 19.88 -33.88 -27.81
CA VAL A 210 19.81 -34.60 -29.07
C VAL A 210 19.21 -35.99 -28.84
N ILE A 211 18.04 -36.21 -29.43
CA ILE A 211 17.27 -37.44 -29.30
C ILE A 211 17.32 -38.20 -30.62
N LEU A 212 17.88 -39.41 -30.62
CA LEU A 212 17.81 -40.32 -31.77
C LEU A 212 16.40 -40.92 -31.82
N THR A 213 15.62 -40.54 -32.82
CA THR A 213 14.25 -41.04 -33.02
C THR A 213 14.23 -42.37 -33.75
N SER A 214 15.22 -42.63 -34.61
CA SER A 214 15.37 -43.92 -35.29
C SER A 214 16.82 -44.15 -35.68
N VAL A 215 17.28 -45.39 -35.56
CA VAL A 215 18.61 -45.82 -36.02
C VAL A 215 18.43 -47.09 -36.83
N PHE A 216 18.94 -47.10 -38.06
CA PHE A 216 18.95 -48.27 -38.92
C PHE A 216 20.30 -48.97 -38.75
N SER A 217 20.31 -50.11 -38.05
CA SER A 217 21.51 -50.93 -37.82
C SER A 217 21.14 -52.42 -37.86
N PRO A 218 21.91 -53.29 -38.56
CA PRO A 218 23.13 -52.96 -39.32
C PRO A 218 22.85 -52.25 -40.65
N ILE A 219 23.83 -51.49 -41.15
CA ILE A 219 23.77 -50.79 -42.46
C ILE A 219 24.42 -51.71 -43.51
N PRO A 220 23.70 -52.12 -44.59
CA PRO A 220 24.28 -52.91 -45.67
C PRO A 220 25.40 -52.18 -46.40
N GLU A 221 26.47 -52.88 -46.75
CA GLU A 221 27.66 -52.30 -47.42
C GLU A 221 27.37 -51.80 -48.84
N ASP A 222 26.30 -52.29 -49.48
CA ASP A 222 25.82 -51.89 -50.80
C ASP A 222 24.79 -50.74 -50.76
N SER A 223 24.62 -50.09 -49.60
CA SER A 223 23.70 -48.95 -49.45
C SER A 223 24.08 -47.78 -50.38
N LEU A 224 23.08 -47.22 -51.06
CA LEU A 224 23.26 -46.10 -51.98
C LEU A 224 23.56 -44.78 -51.24
N SER A 225 24.21 -43.85 -51.93
CA SER A 225 24.40 -42.48 -51.42
C SER A 225 23.04 -41.80 -51.18
N GLY A 226 22.86 -41.22 -49.99
CA GLY A 226 21.60 -40.59 -49.58
C GLY A 226 20.65 -41.52 -48.81
N THR A 227 21.01 -42.79 -48.57
CA THR A 227 20.26 -43.65 -47.64
C THR A 227 20.22 -43.03 -46.24
N VAL A 228 19.01 -42.89 -45.69
CA VAL A 228 18.80 -42.39 -44.32
C VAL A 228 19.16 -43.50 -43.34
N ILE A 229 20.18 -43.26 -42.52
CA ILE A 229 20.69 -44.24 -41.54
C ILE A 229 20.27 -43.94 -40.10
N ALA A 230 19.92 -42.70 -39.82
CA ALA A 230 19.42 -42.28 -38.51
C ALA A 230 18.51 -41.06 -38.68
N LEU A 231 17.52 -40.97 -37.81
CA LEU A 231 16.71 -39.77 -37.61
C LEU A 231 17.00 -39.27 -36.20
N MET A 232 17.22 -37.96 -36.08
CA MET A 232 17.52 -37.30 -34.83
C MET A 232 16.70 -36.02 -34.72
N LYS A 233 16.29 -35.69 -33.49
CA LYS A 233 15.64 -34.45 -33.13
C LYS A 233 16.53 -33.73 -32.13
N ALA A 234 16.86 -32.48 -32.39
CA ALA A 234 17.50 -31.62 -31.41
C ALA A 234 16.45 -30.69 -30.80
N ARG A 235 16.54 -30.46 -29.49
CA ARG A 235 15.65 -29.55 -28.77
C ARG A 235 16.43 -28.85 -27.67
N ASP A 236 16.31 -27.54 -27.61
CA ASP A 236 16.67 -26.74 -26.45
C ASP A 236 15.41 -26.31 -25.70
N ARG A 237 15.53 -26.01 -24.41
CA ARG A 237 14.40 -25.58 -23.58
C ARG A 237 14.30 -24.06 -23.45
N ASP A 238 15.42 -23.34 -23.60
CA ASP A 238 15.47 -21.89 -23.51
C ASP A 238 14.62 -21.22 -24.62
N ASP A 239 14.22 -19.96 -24.41
CA ASP A 239 13.41 -19.20 -25.36
C ASP A 239 14.23 -18.37 -26.37
N GLY A 240 13.58 -18.00 -27.47
CA GLY A 240 14.14 -17.12 -28.48
C GLY A 240 15.48 -17.61 -29.06
N GLY A 241 16.50 -16.73 -29.03
CA GLY A 241 17.82 -17.04 -29.56
C GLY A 241 18.64 -17.99 -28.70
N ASN A 242 18.32 -18.12 -27.41
CA ASN A 242 19.01 -19.05 -26.52
C ASN A 242 18.66 -20.50 -26.86
N GLY A 243 17.42 -20.74 -27.29
CA GLY A 243 16.97 -22.07 -27.72
C GLY A 243 17.29 -22.47 -29.18
N GLU A 244 18.05 -21.66 -29.92
CA GLU A 244 18.37 -21.96 -31.33
C GLU A 244 19.47 -23.03 -31.44
N VAL A 245 19.12 -24.21 -31.97
CA VAL A 245 20.04 -25.36 -32.06
C VAL A 245 20.64 -25.52 -33.45
N THR A 246 21.97 -25.62 -33.51
CA THR A 246 22.72 -25.98 -34.74
C THR A 246 23.42 -27.33 -34.58
N CYS A 247 23.12 -28.28 -35.47
CA CYS A 247 23.77 -29.59 -35.49
C CYS A 247 24.95 -29.64 -36.48
N ARG A 248 26.06 -30.26 -36.08
CA ARG A 248 27.24 -30.51 -36.94
C ARG A 248 27.76 -31.92 -36.72
N ILE A 249 28.34 -32.52 -37.77
CA ILE A 249 29.03 -33.82 -37.73
C ILE A 249 30.53 -33.59 -37.94
N GLN A 250 31.37 -34.49 -37.42
CA GLN A 250 32.82 -34.40 -37.54
C GLN A 250 33.27 -34.41 -39.01
N ASP A 251 34.29 -33.61 -39.32
CA ASP A 251 34.91 -33.61 -40.64
C ASP A 251 35.55 -34.97 -40.96
N ASN A 252 35.60 -35.34 -42.26
CA ASN A 252 36.15 -36.59 -42.79
C ASN A 252 35.38 -37.89 -42.49
N VAL A 253 34.05 -37.82 -42.34
CA VAL A 253 33.18 -39.02 -42.35
C VAL A 253 32.32 -39.05 -43.64
N PRO A 254 31.93 -40.23 -44.15
CA PRO A 254 31.10 -40.35 -45.36
C PRO A 254 29.61 -40.03 -45.12
N PHE A 255 29.28 -39.40 -43.99
CA PHE A 255 27.91 -39.12 -43.56
C PHE A 255 27.65 -37.61 -43.55
N GLN A 256 26.42 -37.21 -43.86
CA GLN A 256 25.99 -35.82 -43.82
C GLN A 256 24.68 -35.70 -43.01
N ILE A 257 24.57 -34.63 -42.22
CA ILE A 257 23.31 -34.23 -41.59
C ILE A 257 22.51 -33.42 -42.61
N THR A 258 21.30 -33.87 -42.91
CA THR A 258 20.33 -33.12 -43.72
C THR A 258 19.20 -32.65 -42.84
N PHE A 259 18.89 -31.35 -42.88
CA PHE A 259 17.77 -30.79 -42.13
C PHE A 259 16.49 -31.00 -42.93
N SER A 260 15.53 -31.72 -42.37
CA SER A 260 14.17 -31.74 -42.92
C SER A 260 13.39 -30.60 -42.27
N SER A 261 13.01 -29.59 -43.07
CA SER A 261 12.02 -28.60 -42.67
C SER A 261 10.67 -29.30 -42.47
N ASN A 262 9.99 -29.05 -41.36
CA ASN A 262 8.53 -29.04 -41.34
C ASN A 262 8.06 -27.60 -41.54
#